data_AF-A0A9E6X8E1-F1
#
_entry.id   AF-A0A9E6X8E1-F1
#
_cell.length_a   1.000
_cell.length_b   1.000
_cell.length_c   1.000
_cell.angle_alpha   90.00
_cell.angle_beta   90.00
_cell.angle_gamma   90.00
#
_symmetry.space_group_name_H-M   'P 1'
#
loop_
_entity.id
_entity.type
_entity.pdbx_description
1 polymer ?
#
loop_
_entity_poly.entity_id
_entity_poly.type
_entity_poly.pdbx_seq_one_letter_code
_entity_poly.pdbx_strand_id
1 'polypeptide(L)'
;MFSQLSPGRDLLRAFDSLANNIPRFRSGSIQVQVGRSLIALAQLITLALTPWVSLSADVVGRTPVGYCEGVRQISVFCLGSEVPNEFGRWAGTAIAILVISGLFPRYTSVLHAWLALSMGVSLSVPDGGESVAVFSAVLLIAVTVPDGRVNGWARRGSRTPSGHLQAIGYAGSIALCLQLSGIYFESGLAKLAVTDWVNGSAMFYITRDPMFGSVGVVGDVLHWFTALPIGTALLTWGTIIAEVSFAVLFLCPAPLKKYGLIGAITLHLGIGVIMGLWSFALTMIGTAVVAAHTLRPRESRANDEAATENASNIAPAGTKEFVTS
;
A
#
# COMPACT_ATOMS: atom_id res chain seq x y z
N MET A 1 10.64 30.80 30.62
CA MET A 1 11.27 29.47 30.48
C MET A 1 11.18 29.03 29.02
N PHE A 2 11.85 29.75 28.12
CA PHE A 2 11.99 29.39 26.70
C PHE A 2 13.46 29.08 26.50
N SER A 3 13.82 27.79 26.50
CA SER A 3 15.17 27.40 26.13
C SER A 3 15.35 27.69 24.64
N GLN A 4 16.23 28.63 24.33
CA GLN A 4 16.72 28.84 22.97
C GLN A 4 17.38 27.55 22.48
N LEU A 5 16.67 26.83 21.62
CA LEU A 5 17.21 25.73 20.85
C LEU A 5 18.03 26.33 19.71
N SER A 6 19.35 26.13 19.78
CA SER A 6 20.28 26.47 18.70
C SER A 6 19.97 25.58 17.49
N PRO A 7 19.61 26.13 16.31
CA PRO A 7 19.24 25.36 15.12
C PRO A 7 20.31 24.34 14.71
N GLY A 8 21.60 24.64 14.95
CA GLY A 8 22.71 23.75 14.62
C GLY A 8 22.77 22.48 15.48
N ARG A 9 22.37 22.54 16.75
CA ARG A 9 22.34 21.36 17.65
C ARG A 9 21.23 20.39 17.28
N ASP A 10 20.10 20.89 16.80
CA ASP A 10 18.96 20.04 16.41
C ASP A 10 19.20 19.38 15.05
N LEU A 11 19.87 20.08 14.13
CA LEU A 11 20.30 19.49 12.85
C LEU A 11 21.28 18.33 13.06
N LEU A 12 22.31 18.52 13.90
CA LEU A 12 23.29 17.48 14.23
C LEU A 12 22.62 16.28 14.92
N ARG A 13 21.69 16.51 15.85
CA ARG A 13 20.91 15.44 16.48
C ARG A 13 20.03 14.69 15.49
N ALA A 14 19.44 15.38 14.50
CA ALA A 14 18.67 14.75 13.45
C ALA A 14 19.55 13.87 12.55
N PHE A 15 20.75 14.34 12.18
CA PHE A 15 21.74 13.54 11.44
C PHE A 15 22.22 12.33 12.23
N ASP A 16 22.53 12.49 13.52
CA ASP A 16 22.94 11.39 14.39
C ASP A 16 21.80 10.36 14.55
N SER A 17 20.56 10.82 14.68
CA SER A 17 19.38 9.94 14.70
C SER A 17 19.24 9.17 13.39
N LEU A 18 19.45 9.83 12.24
CA LEU A 18 19.38 9.20 10.92
C LEU A 18 20.47 8.14 10.76
N ALA A 19 21.72 8.48 11.08
CA ALA A 19 22.88 7.60 11.01
C ALA A 19 22.72 6.36 11.92
N ASN A 20 22.11 6.53 13.09
CA ASN A 20 21.82 5.43 14.01
C ASN A 20 20.66 4.53 13.57
N ASN A 21 19.74 5.03 12.74
CA ASN A 21 18.57 4.28 12.26
C ASN A 21 18.84 3.49 10.97
N ILE A 22 19.77 3.93 10.11
CA ILE A 22 20.14 3.24 8.86
C ILE A 22 20.56 1.77 9.11
N PRO A 23 21.49 1.45 10.04
CA PRO A 23 21.90 0.07 10.32
C PRO A 23 20.78 -0.79 10.92
N ARG A 24 19.73 -0.15 11.45
CA ARG A 24 18.59 -0.82 12.09
C ARG A 24 17.49 -1.14 11.10
N PHE A 25 17.49 -0.50 9.93
CA PHE A 25 16.49 -0.74 8.90
C PHE A 25 16.66 -2.15 8.33
N ARG A 26 15.59 -2.94 8.41
CA ARG A 26 15.53 -4.28 7.81
C ARG A 26 14.43 -4.31 6.76
N SER A 27 14.83 -4.36 5.50
CA SER A 27 13.93 -4.52 4.35
C SER A 27 13.29 -5.90 4.28
N GLY A 28 14.00 -6.93 4.75
CA GLY A 28 13.56 -8.32 4.73
C GLY A 28 12.48 -8.68 5.76
N SER A 29 11.37 -7.94 5.78
CA SER A 29 10.24 -8.15 6.68
C SER A 29 9.07 -8.80 5.95
N ILE A 30 8.36 -9.68 6.67
CA ILE A 30 7.09 -10.26 6.21
C ILE A 30 6.05 -9.17 5.93
N GLN A 31 6.07 -8.09 6.72
CA GLN A 31 5.13 -6.98 6.59
C GLN A 31 5.29 -6.26 5.25
N VAL A 32 6.53 -6.06 4.78
CA VAL A 32 6.80 -5.46 3.46
C VAL A 32 6.28 -6.36 2.35
N GLN A 33 6.48 -7.69 2.47
CA GLN A 33 5.97 -8.64 1.48
C GLN A 33 4.44 -8.68 1.48
N VAL A 34 3.77 -8.63 2.63
CA VAL A 34 2.30 -8.56 2.73
C VAL A 34 1.77 -7.33 2.00
N GLY A 35 2.28 -6.13 2.32
CA GLY A 35 1.79 -4.91 1.71
C GLY A 35 2.04 -4.85 0.20
N ARG A 36 3.21 -5.32 -0.25
CA ARG A 36 3.52 -5.47 -1.69
C ARG A 36 2.59 -6.48 -2.39
N SER A 37 2.25 -7.58 -1.72
CA SER A 37 1.32 -8.59 -2.27
C SER A 37 -0.11 -8.06 -2.36
N LEU A 38 -0.54 -7.21 -1.42
CA LEU A 38 -1.87 -6.58 -1.47
C LEU A 38 -2.01 -5.60 -2.66
N ILE A 39 -0.98 -4.79 -2.93
CA ILE A 39 -0.96 -3.92 -4.12
C ILE A 39 -0.99 -4.77 -5.40
N ALA A 40 -0.18 -5.83 -5.49
CA ALA A 40 -0.19 -6.72 -6.64
C ALA A 40 -1.51 -7.50 -6.77
N LEU A 41 -2.16 -7.84 -5.66
CA LEU A 41 -3.46 -8.49 -5.65
C LEU A 41 -4.56 -7.57 -6.18
N ALA A 42 -4.52 -6.27 -5.83
CA ALA A 42 -5.41 -5.27 -6.42
C ALA A 42 -5.31 -5.28 -7.96
N GLN A 43 -4.08 -5.24 -8.48
CA GLN A 43 -3.80 -5.29 -9.91
C GLN A 43 -4.23 -6.61 -10.55
N LEU A 44 -3.96 -7.74 -9.88
CA LEU A 44 -4.38 -9.06 -10.34
C LEU A 44 -5.90 -9.16 -10.46
N ILE A 45 -6.64 -8.66 -9.47
CA ILE A 45 -8.11 -8.66 -9.48
C ILE A 45 -8.62 -7.84 -10.68
N THR A 46 -8.07 -6.64 -10.89
CA THR A 46 -8.43 -5.80 -12.05
C THR A 46 -8.15 -6.51 -13.37
N LEU A 47 -7.00 -7.16 -13.53
CA LEU A 47 -6.66 -7.86 -14.77
C LEU A 47 -7.44 -9.17 -14.97
N ALA A 48 -7.73 -9.90 -13.90
CA ALA A 48 -8.38 -11.20 -13.97
C ALA A 48 -9.90 -11.08 -14.12
N LEU A 49 -10.52 -10.17 -13.37
CA LEU A 49 -11.99 -10.08 -13.26
C LEU A 49 -12.62 -9.05 -14.20
N THR A 50 -11.84 -8.11 -14.74
CA THR A 50 -12.37 -7.11 -15.68
C THR A 50 -12.24 -7.60 -17.12
N PRO A 51 -13.32 -7.57 -17.93
CA PRO A 51 -13.25 -7.91 -19.34
C PRO A 51 -12.27 -7.01 -20.09
N TRP A 52 -11.51 -7.59 -21.02
CA TRP A 52 -10.50 -6.85 -21.79
C TRP A 52 -11.06 -5.61 -22.50
N VAL A 53 -12.25 -5.72 -23.09
CA VAL A 53 -12.93 -4.62 -23.79
C VAL A 53 -13.15 -3.41 -22.86
N SER A 54 -13.45 -3.66 -21.57
CA SER A 54 -13.65 -2.61 -20.58
C SER A 54 -12.32 -1.98 -20.14
N LEU A 55 -11.24 -2.77 -20.09
CA LEU A 55 -9.89 -2.29 -19.79
C LEU A 55 -9.29 -1.46 -20.94
N SER A 56 -9.68 -1.78 -22.17
CA SER A 56 -9.21 -1.13 -23.40
C SER A 56 -10.21 -0.15 -23.99
N ALA A 57 -11.20 0.32 -23.22
CA ALA A 57 -12.33 1.10 -23.76
C ALA A 57 -11.88 2.44 -24.40
N ASP A 58 -10.78 3.03 -23.92
CA ASP A 58 -10.18 4.24 -24.52
C ASP A 58 -9.66 4.03 -25.96
N VAL A 59 -9.47 2.78 -26.39
CA VAL A 59 -9.09 2.42 -27.77
C VAL A 59 -10.30 2.51 -28.70
N VAL A 60 -11.53 2.36 -28.17
CA VAL A 60 -12.78 2.38 -28.96
C VAL A 60 -13.16 3.81 -29.38
N GLY A 61 -12.60 4.84 -28.74
CA GLY A 61 -12.85 6.26 -29.03
C GLY A 61 -11.71 7.02 -29.73
N ARG A 62 -10.55 6.39 -29.96
CA ARG A 62 -9.42 6.98 -30.71
C ARG A 62 -9.16 6.16 -31.97
N THR A 63 -8.54 6.76 -32.99
CA THR A 63 -8.02 5.97 -34.12
C THR A 63 -7.05 4.93 -33.54
N PRO A 64 -7.21 3.63 -33.83
CA PRO A 64 -6.37 2.56 -33.26
C PRO A 64 -4.88 2.78 -33.58
N VAL A 65 -4.60 3.44 -34.70
CA VAL A 65 -3.27 3.83 -35.14
C VAL A 65 -2.73 4.92 -34.21
N GLY A 66 -1.65 4.60 -33.49
CA GLY A 66 -0.92 5.53 -32.62
C GLY A 66 -1.22 5.45 -31.12
N TYR A 67 -2.03 4.47 -30.66
CA TYR A 67 -2.28 4.33 -29.21
C TYR A 67 -1.01 3.94 -28.44
N CYS A 68 -0.26 2.98 -28.97
CA CYS A 68 0.98 2.47 -28.37
C CYS A 68 2.22 3.27 -28.76
N GLU A 69 2.10 4.60 -28.88
CA GLU A 69 3.22 5.51 -29.17
C GLU A 69 3.74 6.21 -27.91
N GLY A 70 4.90 6.87 -28.04
CA GLY A 70 5.48 7.71 -26.99
C GLY A 70 5.79 6.91 -25.72
N VAL A 71 5.26 7.33 -24.57
CA VAL A 71 5.50 6.65 -23.28
C VAL A 71 4.77 5.30 -23.20
N ARG A 72 3.66 5.13 -23.93
CA ARG A 72 2.82 3.91 -23.87
C ARG A 72 3.48 2.71 -24.54
N GLN A 73 4.42 2.91 -25.46
CA GLN A 73 5.14 1.80 -26.12
C GLN A 73 5.90 0.89 -25.13
N ILE A 74 6.26 1.43 -23.95
CA ILE A 74 6.98 0.70 -22.89
C ILE A 74 6.01 -0.15 -22.06
N SER A 75 4.70 0.09 -22.17
CA SER A 75 3.67 -0.63 -21.42
C SER A 75 3.62 -2.11 -21.79
N VAL A 76 3.40 -2.98 -20.79
CA VAL A 76 3.22 -4.42 -21.02
C VAL A 76 2.08 -4.73 -22.00
N PHE A 77 1.08 -3.85 -22.09
CA PHE A 77 -0.06 -3.99 -22.99
C PHE A 77 0.25 -3.66 -24.45
N CYS A 78 1.37 -2.96 -24.70
CA CYS A 78 1.77 -2.47 -26.02
C CYS A 78 2.99 -3.22 -26.59
N LEU A 79 3.42 -4.31 -25.95
CA LEU A 79 4.60 -5.05 -26.41
C LEU A 79 4.37 -5.65 -27.80
N GLY A 80 5.17 -5.20 -28.77
CA GLY A 80 5.18 -5.74 -30.13
C GLY A 80 3.90 -5.45 -30.94
N SER A 81 3.10 -4.47 -30.54
CA SER A 81 1.85 -4.12 -31.22
C SER A 81 1.58 -2.61 -31.20
N GLU A 82 0.93 -2.11 -32.24
CA GLU A 82 0.49 -0.71 -32.35
C GLU A 82 -0.76 -0.41 -31.51
N VAL A 83 -1.46 -1.47 -31.08
CA VAL A 83 -2.66 -1.42 -30.26
C VAL A 83 -2.48 -2.26 -28.99
N PRO A 84 -3.18 -1.94 -27.89
CA PRO A 84 -3.18 -2.79 -26.71
C PRO A 84 -3.61 -4.22 -27.05
N ASN A 85 -2.87 -5.20 -26.57
CA ASN A 85 -3.12 -6.61 -26.86
C ASN A 85 -3.41 -7.45 -25.60
N GLU A 86 -4.19 -8.51 -25.80
CA GLU A 86 -4.56 -9.44 -24.72
C GLU A 86 -3.35 -10.22 -24.18
N PHE A 87 -2.30 -10.41 -24.98
CA PHE A 87 -1.05 -11.01 -24.50
C PHE A 87 -0.46 -10.21 -23.33
N GLY A 88 -0.49 -8.88 -23.39
CA GLY A 88 -0.04 -8.00 -22.31
C GLY A 88 -0.85 -8.17 -21.02
N ARG A 89 -2.16 -8.47 -21.11
CA ARG A 89 -3.00 -8.82 -19.95
C ARG A 89 -2.51 -10.09 -19.26
N TRP A 90 -2.22 -11.13 -20.02
CA TRP A 90 -1.70 -12.39 -19.47
C TRP A 90 -0.29 -12.23 -18.89
N ALA A 91 0.57 -11.47 -19.56
CA ALA A 91 1.90 -11.13 -19.05
C ALA A 91 1.81 -10.33 -17.73
N GLY A 92 0.93 -9.33 -17.66
CA GLY A 92 0.69 -8.55 -16.44
C GLY A 92 0.14 -9.41 -15.30
N THR A 93 -0.78 -10.33 -15.60
CA THR A 93 -1.32 -11.31 -14.64
C THR A 93 -0.20 -12.20 -14.09
N ALA A 94 0.68 -12.71 -14.94
CA ALA A 94 1.82 -13.52 -14.53
C ALA A 94 2.79 -12.72 -13.64
N ILE A 95 3.06 -11.45 -13.96
CA ILE A 95 3.88 -10.56 -13.12
C ILE A 95 3.25 -10.38 -11.73
N ALA A 96 1.94 -10.13 -11.66
CA ALA A 96 1.25 -9.97 -10.38
C ALA A 96 1.34 -11.23 -9.51
N ILE A 97 1.11 -12.41 -10.10
CA ILE A 97 1.25 -13.70 -9.41
C ILE A 97 2.69 -13.92 -8.92
N LEU A 98 3.68 -13.60 -9.76
CA LEU A 98 5.09 -13.68 -9.39
C LEU A 98 5.43 -12.76 -8.21
N VAL A 99 4.88 -11.55 -8.16
CA VAL A 99 5.05 -10.62 -7.02
C VAL A 99 4.43 -11.17 -5.74
N ILE A 100 3.20 -11.70 -5.82
CA ILE A 100 2.46 -12.28 -4.70
C ILE A 100 3.18 -13.50 -4.13
N SER A 101 3.70 -14.38 -5.00
CA SER A 101 4.47 -15.56 -4.57
C SER A 101 5.73 -15.21 -3.77
N GLY A 102 6.21 -13.97 -3.85
CA GLY A 102 7.34 -13.48 -3.07
C GLY A 102 8.71 -13.92 -3.58
N LEU A 103 8.80 -14.51 -4.77
CA LEU A 103 10.08 -14.87 -5.36
C LEU A 103 10.92 -13.63 -5.67
N PHE A 104 12.18 -13.66 -5.24
CA PHE A 104 13.21 -12.64 -5.45
C PHE A 104 12.72 -11.19 -5.32
N PRO A 105 12.30 -10.73 -4.12
CA PRO A 105 11.63 -9.44 -3.92
C PRO A 105 12.36 -8.25 -4.56
N ARG A 106 13.70 -8.22 -4.50
CA ARG A 106 14.52 -7.18 -5.12
C ARG A 106 14.28 -7.02 -6.63
N TYR A 107 14.21 -8.12 -7.37
CA TYR A 107 14.06 -8.08 -8.83
C TYR A 107 12.59 -7.95 -9.22
N THR A 108 11.71 -8.69 -8.53
CA THR A 108 10.28 -8.67 -8.83
C THR A 108 9.62 -7.35 -8.41
N SER A 109 10.24 -6.51 -7.58
CA SER A 109 9.77 -5.13 -7.35
C SER A 109 9.94 -4.21 -8.57
N VAL A 110 10.96 -4.42 -9.41
CA VAL A 110 11.12 -3.67 -10.66
C VAL A 110 10.02 -4.06 -11.64
N LEU A 111 9.74 -5.36 -11.76
CA LEU A 111 8.62 -5.87 -12.56
C LEU A 111 7.27 -5.35 -12.05
N HIS A 112 7.08 -5.29 -10.73
CA HIS A 112 5.86 -4.74 -10.13
C HIS A 112 5.67 -3.25 -10.47
N ALA A 113 6.72 -2.45 -10.38
CA ALA A 113 6.67 -1.04 -10.77
C ALA A 113 6.37 -0.87 -12.26
N TRP A 114 6.96 -1.72 -13.11
CA TRP A 114 6.67 -1.72 -14.54
C TRP A 114 5.21 -2.10 -14.84
N LEU A 115 4.65 -3.10 -14.14
CA LEU A 115 3.24 -3.45 -14.23
C LEU A 115 2.35 -2.28 -13.78
N ALA A 116 2.66 -1.67 -12.64
CA ALA A 116 1.90 -0.53 -12.12
C ALA A 116 1.90 0.64 -13.11
N LEU A 117 3.07 0.99 -13.65
CA LEU A 117 3.20 2.02 -14.68
C LEU A 117 2.40 1.67 -15.93
N SER A 118 2.50 0.42 -16.40
CA SER A 118 1.76 -0.06 -17.57
C SER A 118 0.26 0.08 -17.38
N MET A 119 -0.27 -0.31 -16.22
CA MET A 119 -1.68 -0.17 -15.89
C MET A 119 -2.10 1.30 -15.82
N GLY A 120 -1.31 2.15 -15.14
CA GLY A 120 -1.61 3.56 -14.98
C GLY A 120 -1.59 4.38 -16.27
N VAL A 121 -0.77 4.01 -17.27
CA VAL A 121 -0.69 4.76 -18.55
C VAL A 121 -1.58 4.19 -19.66
N SER A 122 -2.01 2.93 -19.56
CA SER A 122 -2.68 2.20 -20.65
C SER A 122 -4.09 1.69 -20.34
N LEU A 123 -4.55 1.65 -19.10
CA LEU A 123 -5.93 1.24 -18.82
C LEU A 123 -6.87 2.46 -18.77
N SER A 124 -8.07 2.30 -19.31
CA SER A 124 -9.09 3.37 -19.43
C SER A 124 -9.85 3.66 -18.13
N VAL A 125 -9.62 2.87 -17.08
CA VAL A 125 -10.19 3.11 -15.76
C VAL A 125 -9.05 3.35 -14.76
N PRO A 126 -8.33 4.48 -14.82
CA PRO A 126 -7.46 4.87 -13.73
C PRO A 126 -8.35 5.32 -12.58
N ASP A 127 -8.48 4.50 -11.55
CA ASP A 127 -8.94 4.96 -10.24
C ASP A 127 -7.77 5.60 -9.46
N GLY A 128 -8.07 6.25 -8.33
CA GLY A 128 -7.02 6.86 -7.50
C GLY A 128 -5.97 5.85 -7.01
N GLY A 129 -6.33 4.58 -6.94
CA GLY A 129 -5.54 3.43 -6.54
C GLY A 129 -4.48 3.07 -7.56
N GLU A 130 -4.73 3.08 -8.89
CA GLU A 130 -3.66 2.85 -9.86
C GLU A 130 -2.55 3.90 -9.73
N SER A 131 -2.93 5.17 -9.52
CA SER A 131 -1.97 6.25 -9.28
C SER A 131 -1.14 5.98 -8.02
N VAL A 132 -1.78 5.58 -6.92
CA VAL A 132 -1.07 5.20 -5.67
C VAL A 132 -0.18 3.99 -5.89
N ALA A 133 -0.63 2.98 -6.65
CA ALA A 133 0.12 1.76 -6.94
C ALA A 133 1.40 2.08 -7.72
N VAL A 134 1.36 2.97 -8.71
CA VAL A 134 2.54 3.42 -9.47
C VAL A 134 3.61 3.98 -8.54
N PHE A 135 3.27 5.01 -7.77
CA PHE A 135 4.23 5.67 -6.90
C PHE A 135 4.71 4.73 -5.78
N SER A 136 3.81 3.95 -5.18
CA SER A 136 4.15 2.99 -4.13
C SER A 136 5.08 1.89 -4.65
N ALA A 137 4.83 1.35 -5.85
CA ALA A 137 5.65 0.32 -6.46
C ALA A 137 7.05 0.82 -6.82
N VAL A 138 7.18 2.07 -7.32
CA VAL A 138 8.48 2.72 -7.55
C VAL A 138 9.26 2.88 -6.25
N LEU A 139 8.64 3.37 -5.17
CA LEU A 139 9.31 3.49 -3.87
C LEU A 139 9.63 2.13 -3.25
N LEU A 140 8.82 1.10 -3.52
CA LEU A 140 9.09 -0.27 -3.11
C LEU A 140 10.36 -0.84 -3.76
N ILE A 141 10.78 -0.37 -4.94
CA ILE A 141 12.11 -0.72 -5.48
C ILE A 141 13.17 -0.30 -4.47
N ALA A 142 13.19 0.96 -4.04
CA ALA A 142 14.15 1.45 -3.07
C ALA A 142 14.09 0.66 -1.75
N VAL A 143 12.88 0.40 -1.21
CA VAL A 143 12.67 -0.38 0.02
C VAL A 143 13.21 -1.81 -0.08
N THR A 144 13.06 -2.46 -1.24
CA THR A 144 13.41 -3.89 -1.43
C THR A 144 14.80 -4.12 -2.03
N VAL A 145 15.49 -3.09 -2.51
CA VAL A 145 16.89 -3.16 -2.99
C VAL A 145 17.85 -3.86 -2.00
N PRO A 146 17.81 -3.59 -0.68
CA PRO A 146 18.64 -4.32 0.29
C PRO A 146 18.12 -5.74 0.62
N ASP A 147 16.95 -6.15 0.13
CA ASP A 147 16.39 -7.49 0.37
C ASP A 147 17.01 -8.55 -0.56
N GLY A 148 18.01 -9.26 -0.06
CA GLY A 148 18.68 -10.35 -0.79
C GLY A 148 18.00 -11.72 -0.69
N ARG A 149 16.77 -11.83 -0.19
CA ARG A 149 16.07 -13.12 -0.02
C ARG A 149 15.63 -13.70 -1.37
N VAL A 150 15.65 -15.03 -1.47
CA VAL A 150 15.01 -15.75 -2.58
C VAL A 150 13.48 -15.77 -2.42
N ASN A 151 13.01 -15.85 -1.18
CA ASN A 151 11.59 -15.85 -0.85
C ASN A 151 11.27 -14.76 0.18
N GLY A 152 10.42 -13.80 -0.21
CA GLY A 152 9.93 -12.70 0.62
C GLY A 152 9.09 -13.13 1.83
N TRP A 153 8.56 -14.36 1.81
CA TRP A 153 7.84 -14.96 2.92
C TRP A 153 8.78 -15.58 3.99
N ALA A 154 10.07 -15.74 3.69
CA ALA A 154 11.04 -16.28 4.64
C ALA A 154 11.34 -15.27 5.77
N ARG A 155 11.33 -15.71 7.04
CA ARG A 155 11.51 -14.82 8.21
C ARG A 155 12.89 -14.15 8.33
N ARG A 156 13.93 -14.71 7.72
CA ARG A 156 15.30 -14.18 7.78
C ARG A 156 15.99 -14.32 6.42
N GLY A 157 16.67 -13.27 5.99
CA GLY A 157 17.66 -13.34 4.91
C GLY A 157 19.02 -13.73 5.49
N SER A 158 19.77 -14.56 4.77
CA SER A 158 21.09 -15.04 5.20
C SER A 158 22.21 -14.00 5.05
N ARG A 159 21.95 -12.91 4.31
CA ARG A 159 22.96 -11.93 3.90
C ARG A 159 22.71 -10.57 4.53
N THR A 160 23.74 -9.99 5.15
CA THR A 160 23.74 -8.59 5.59
C THR A 160 23.99 -7.70 4.37
N PRO A 161 23.03 -6.83 3.98
CA PRO A 161 23.22 -5.91 2.86
C PRO A 161 24.28 -4.84 3.18
N SER A 162 24.88 -4.23 2.15
CA SER A 162 25.84 -3.12 2.35
C SER A 162 25.16 -1.88 2.95
N GLY A 163 25.93 -1.04 3.65
CA GLY A 163 25.41 0.15 4.33
C GLY A 163 24.68 1.13 3.38
N HIS A 164 25.18 1.31 2.16
CA HIS A 164 24.54 2.17 1.15
C HIS A 164 23.17 1.64 0.69
N LEU A 165 23.02 0.33 0.49
CA LEU A 165 21.72 -0.26 0.11
C LEU A 165 20.72 -0.17 1.25
N GLN A 166 21.18 -0.29 2.51
CA GLN A 166 20.34 -0.07 3.69
C GLN A 166 19.87 1.39 3.77
N ALA A 167 20.75 2.36 3.48
CA ALA A 167 20.40 3.77 3.44
C ALA A 167 19.35 4.08 2.37
N ILE A 168 19.48 3.49 1.17
CA ILE A 168 18.47 3.59 0.10
C ILE A 168 17.12 3.01 0.55
N GLY A 169 17.12 1.82 1.16
CA GLY A 169 15.90 1.19 1.66
C GLY A 169 15.22 2.01 2.75
N TYR A 170 16.01 2.57 3.66
CA TYR A 170 15.51 3.45 4.71
C TYR A 170 14.91 4.74 4.12
N ALA A 171 15.60 5.40 3.20
CA ALA A 171 15.10 6.59 2.51
C ALA A 171 13.80 6.29 1.74
N GLY A 172 13.74 5.16 1.01
CA GLY A 172 12.53 4.72 0.33
C GLY A 172 11.35 4.48 1.28
N SER A 173 11.63 3.95 2.48
CA SER A 173 10.59 3.72 3.49
C SER A 173 10.04 5.03 4.09
N ILE A 174 10.91 6.04 4.27
CA ILE A 174 10.49 7.38 4.69
C ILE A 174 9.68 8.04 3.57
N ALA A 175 10.16 7.98 2.33
CA ALA A 175 9.47 8.56 1.18
C ALA A 175 8.08 7.96 1.01
N LEU A 176 7.92 6.64 1.18
CA LEU A 176 6.61 5.98 1.10
C LEU A 176 5.69 6.43 2.23
N CYS A 177 6.23 6.60 3.43
CA CYS A 177 5.49 7.13 4.56
C CYS A 177 5.02 8.58 4.33
N LEU A 178 5.90 9.44 3.81
CA LEU A 178 5.57 10.83 3.46
C LEU A 178 4.53 10.88 2.35
N GLN A 179 4.66 10.03 1.33
CA GLN A 179 3.69 9.94 0.25
C GLN A 179 2.30 9.56 0.77
N LEU A 180 2.21 8.50 1.58
CA LEU A 180 0.94 8.06 2.16
C LEU A 180 0.32 9.14 3.07
N SER A 181 1.13 9.78 3.91
CA SER A 181 0.68 10.89 4.74
C SER A 181 0.18 12.07 3.90
N GLY A 182 0.88 12.40 2.81
CA GLY A 182 0.47 13.44 1.87
C GLY A 182 -0.87 13.13 1.21
N ILE A 183 -1.08 11.88 0.75
CA ILE A 183 -2.34 11.42 0.15
C ILE A 183 -3.50 11.61 1.13
N TYR A 184 -3.36 11.15 2.39
CA TYR A 184 -4.43 11.29 3.38
C TYR A 184 -4.69 12.75 3.76
N PHE A 185 -3.62 13.55 3.89
CA PHE A 185 -3.77 14.97 4.23
C PHE A 185 -4.49 15.74 3.13
N GLU A 186 -4.05 15.55 1.88
CA GLU A 186 -4.67 16.18 0.72
C GLU A 186 -6.12 15.73 0.55
N SER A 187 -6.40 14.42 0.69
CA SER A 187 -7.76 13.91 0.56
C SER A 187 -8.73 14.51 1.58
N GLY A 188 -8.28 14.70 2.83
CA GLY A 188 -9.09 15.35 3.87
C GLY A 188 -9.24 16.85 3.64
N LEU A 189 -8.17 17.53 3.21
CA LEU A 189 -8.16 18.97 2.95
C LEU A 189 -9.01 19.34 1.73
N ALA A 190 -8.92 18.56 0.65
CA ALA A 190 -9.67 18.78 -0.59
C ALA A 190 -11.19 18.74 -0.35
N LYS A 191 -11.65 17.89 0.58
CA LYS A 191 -13.06 17.83 0.99
C LYS A 191 -13.56 19.13 1.61
N LEU A 192 -12.70 19.90 2.28
CA LEU A 192 -13.08 21.20 2.84
C LEU A 192 -13.35 22.27 1.77
N ALA A 193 -12.96 22.03 0.52
CA ALA A 193 -13.28 22.91 -0.61
C ALA A 193 -14.63 22.59 -1.28
N VAL A 194 -15.33 21.52 -0.85
CA VAL A 194 -16.58 21.05 -1.46
C VAL A 194 -17.75 21.27 -0.50
N THR A 195 -18.80 21.93 -0.99
CA THR A 195 -19.95 22.37 -0.17
C THR A 195 -20.62 21.23 0.58
N ASP A 196 -20.83 20.07 -0.07
CA ASP A 196 -21.52 18.92 0.55
C ASP A 196 -20.74 18.28 1.69
N TRP A 197 -19.41 18.37 1.65
CA TRP A 197 -18.55 17.89 2.73
C TRP A 197 -18.58 18.86 3.91
N VAL A 198 -18.49 20.16 3.64
CA VAL A 198 -18.52 21.21 4.69
C VAL A 198 -19.88 21.29 5.37
N ASN A 199 -20.99 21.12 4.65
CA ASN A 199 -22.32 21.14 5.24
C ASN A 199 -22.73 19.80 5.90
N GLY A 200 -21.89 18.76 5.85
CA GLY A 200 -22.12 17.46 6.48
C GLY A 200 -23.06 16.50 5.73
N SER A 201 -23.40 16.79 4.46
CA SER A 201 -24.37 16.00 3.69
C SER A 201 -23.75 15.05 2.65
N ALA A 202 -22.43 15.12 2.41
CA ALA A 202 -21.77 14.34 1.36
C ALA A 202 -22.08 12.83 1.42
N MET A 203 -22.06 12.24 2.61
CA MET A 203 -22.30 10.81 2.76
C MET A 203 -23.75 10.39 2.47
N PHE A 204 -24.72 11.30 2.57
CA PHE A 204 -26.08 11.04 2.07
C PHE A 204 -26.10 10.84 0.56
N TYR A 205 -25.37 11.67 -0.19
CA TYR A 205 -25.31 11.61 -1.65
C TYR A 205 -24.42 10.48 -2.15
N ILE A 206 -23.22 10.32 -1.60
CA ILE A 206 -22.26 9.28 -2.03
C ILE A 206 -22.86 7.89 -1.90
N THR A 207 -23.59 7.62 -0.81
CA THR A 207 -24.19 6.30 -0.58
C THR A 207 -25.36 5.99 -1.53
N ARG A 208 -25.89 7.01 -2.21
CA ARG A 208 -26.98 6.93 -3.19
C ARG A 208 -26.52 7.25 -4.61
N ASP A 209 -25.21 7.37 -4.82
CA ASP A 209 -24.66 7.67 -6.12
C ASP A 209 -25.00 6.54 -7.13
N PRO A 210 -25.43 6.85 -8.37
CA PRO A 210 -25.81 5.82 -9.33
C PRO A 210 -24.65 4.89 -9.73
N MET A 211 -23.41 5.35 -9.63
CA MET A 211 -22.21 4.60 -10.00
C MET A 211 -21.56 3.89 -8.80
N PHE A 212 -21.47 4.58 -7.66
CA PHE A 212 -20.69 4.12 -6.49
C PHE A 212 -21.51 3.96 -5.20
N GLY A 213 -22.83 4.08 -5.29
CA GLY A 213 -23.73 3.93 -4.16
C GLY A 213 -23.80 2.49 -3.64
N SER A 214 -24.21 2.37 -2.38
CA SER A 214 -24.33 1.09 -1.70
C SER A 214 -25.64 0.39 -2.02
N VAL A 215 -25.59 -0.92 -2.26
CA VAL A 215 -26.75 -1.76 -2.61
C VAL A 215 -26.94 -2.93 -1.64
N GLY A 216 -28.12 -3.56 -1.69
CA GLY A 216 -28.48 -4.70 -0.83
C GLY A 216 -28.59 -4.33 0.65
N VAL A 217 -28.48 -5.32 1.54
CA VAL A 217 -28.69 -5.15 2.99
C VAL A 217 -27.75 -4.09 3.60
N VAL A 218 -26.50 -4.02 3.13
CA VAL A 218 -25.54 -2.99 3.57
C VAL A 218 -26.02 -1.60 3.13
N GLY A 219 -26.52 -1.50 1.90
CA GLY A 219 -27.11 -0.27 1.37
C GLY A 219 -28.33 0.18 2.16
N ASP A 220 -29.27 -0.71 2.46
CA ASP A 220 -30.48 -0.37 3.21
C ASP A 220 -30.16 0.21 4.60
N VAL A 221 -29.23 -0.42 5.33
CA VAL A 221 -28.77 0.07 6.64
C VAL A 221 -28.08 1.42 6.52
N LEU A 222 -27.22 1.59 5.52
CA LEU A 222 -26.47 2.82 5.32
C LEU A 222 -27.37 3.97 4.86
N HIS A 223 -28.35 3.70 4.01
CA HIS A 223 -29.36 4.66 3.57
C HIS A 223 -30.23 5.10 4.73
N TRP A 224 -30.69 4.18 5.58
CA TRP A 224 -31.41 4.52 6.80
C TRP A 224 -30.57 5.40 7.73
N PHE A 225 -29.31 5.04 7.98
CA PHE A 225 -28.43 5.79 8.87
C PHE A 225 -28.10 7.19 8.34
N THR A 226 -27.79 7.30 7.05
CA THR A 226 -27.48 8.59 6.40
C THR A 226 -28.69 9.48 6.18
N ALA A 227 -29.92 8.93 6.22
CA ALA A 227 -31.14 9.75 6.21
C ALA A 227 -31.33 10.55 7.52
N LEU A 228 -30.69 10.13 8.62
CA LEU A 228 -30.65 10.89 9.86
C LEU A 228 -29.61 12.02 9.73
N PRO A 229 -29.95 13.28 10.04
CA PRO A 229 -29.00 14.40 9.96
C PRO A 229 -27.70 14.17 10.74
N ILE A 230 -27.81 13.56 11.93
CA ILE A 230 -26.64 13.21 12.75
C ILE A 230 -25.81 12.09 12.11
N GLY A 231 -26.46 11.11 11.46
CA GLY A 231 -25.77 9.97 10.86
C GLY A 231 -24.94 10.38 9.64
N THR A 232 -25.52 11.18 8.73
CA THR A 232 -24.76 11.72 7.58
C THR A 232 -23.64 12.66 8.03
N ALA A 233 -23.90 13.53 9.02
CA ALA A 233 -22.88 14.45 9.51
C ALA A 233 -21.70 13.71 10.15
N LEU A 234 -21.98 12.66 10.95
CA LEU A 234 -20.96 11.83 11.58
C LEU A 234 -20.08 11.12 10.55
N LEU A 235 -20.65 10.52 9.50
CA LEU A 235 -19.84 9.87 8.47
C LEU A 235 -19.05 10.88 7.62
N THR A 236 -19.67 12.02 7.29
CA THR A 236 -19.03 13.06 6.46
C THR A 236 -17.83 13.67 7.16
N TRP A 237 -18.04 14.23 8.37
CA TRP A 237 -16.96 14.82 9.15
C TRP A 237 -16.01 13.76 9.73
N GLY A 238 -16.53 12.59 10.09
CA GLY A 238 -15.72 11.47 10.57
C GLY A 238 -14.70 11.03 9.54
N THR A 239 -15.04 11.01 8.26
CA THR A 239 -14.10 10.69 7.17
C THR A 239 -12.97 11.72 7.10
N ILE A 240 -13.28 13.02 7.12
CA ILE A 240 -12.28 14.09 7.08
C ILE A 240 -11.34 14.01 8.30
N ILE A 241 -11.91 13.86 9.50
CA ILE A 241 -11.14 13.75 10.74
C ILE A 241 -10.24 12.51 10.70
N ALA A 242 -10.77 11.38 10.23
CA ALA A 242 -10.02 10.13 10.12
C ALA A 242 -8.83 10.29 9.16
N GLU A 243 -9.05 10.79 7.95
CA GLU A 243 -8.00 10.99 6.94
C GLU A 243 -6.88 11.92 7.45
N VAL A 244 -7.24 13.10 7.99
CA VAL A 244 -6.24 14.03 8.56
C VAL A 244 -5.51 13.39 9.74
N SER A 245 -6.21 12.62 10.58
CA SER A 245 -5.59 11.89 11.69
C SER A 245 -4.60 10.83 11.19
N PHE A 246 -4.93 10.09 10.13
CA PHE A 246 -4.05 9.08 9.55
C PHE A 246 -2.78 9.73 9.00
N ALA A 247 -2.91 10.87 8.31
CA ALA A 247 -1.78 11.62 7.80
C ALA A 247 -0.74 11.91 8.89
N VAL A 248 -1.19 12.36 10.06
CA VAL A 248 -0.34 12.64 11.22
C VAL A 248 0.19 11.35 11.85
N LEU A 249 -0.67 10.35 12.09
CA LEU A 249 -0.30 9.10 12.75
C LEU A 249 0.80 8.32 12.01
N PHE A 250 0.81 8.36 10.68
CA PHE A 250 1.87 7.72 9.89
C PHE A 250 3.22 8.43 10.04
N LEU A 251 3.26 9.73 10.33
CA LEU A 251 4.50 10.47 10.59
C LEU A 251 5.02 10.29 12.03
N CYS A 252 4.16 9.83 12.95
CA CYS A 252 4.53 9.56 14.34
C CYS A 252 5.40 8.30 14.51
N PRO A 253 5.99 8.07 15.70
CA PRO A 253 6.71 6.82 16.00
C PRO A 253 5.84 5.56 15.81
N ALA A 254 6.48 4.41 15.57
CA ALA A 254 5.84 3.11 15.34
C ALA A 254 4.65 2.72 16.25
N PRO A 255 4.63 2.98 17.58
CA PRO A 255 3.47 2.64 18.40
C PRO A 255 2.20 3.42 18.03
N LEU A 256 2.33 4.61 17.43
CA LEU A 256 1.19 5.42 16.96
C LEU A 256 0.78 5.03 15.53
N LYS A 257 1.74 4.63 14.68
CA LYS A 257 1.46 4.15 13.31
C LYS A 257 0.50 2.97 13.29
N LYS A 258 0.47 2.12 14.34
CA LYS A 258 -0.47 0.99 14.42
C LYS A 258 -1.93 1.47 14.40
N TYR A 259 -2.24 2.61 15.02
CA TYR A 259 -3.60 3.16 15.02
C TYR A 259 -3.96 3.73 13.64
N GLY A 260 -2.99 4.39 12.99
CA GLY A 260 -3.14 4.83 11.60
C GLY A 260 -3.37 3.65 10.65
N LEU A 261 -2.66 2.52 10.85
CA LEU A 261 -2.84 1.30 10.08
C LEU A 261 -4.23 0.67 10.29
N ILE A 262 -4.67 0.53 11.54
CA ILE A 262 -6.01 -0.01 11.85
C ILE A 262 -7.11 0.87 11.25
N GLY A 263 -6.97 2.20 11.39
CA GLY A 263 -7.89 3.17 10.82
C GLY A 263 -7.93 3.09 9.30
N ALA A 264 -6.77 3.08 8.64
CA ALA A 264 -6.65 2.93 7.19
C ALA A 264 -7.28 1.62 6.69
N ILE A 265 -7.02 0.49 7.36
CA ILE A 265 -7.65 -0.80 7.03
C ILE A 265 -9.16 -0.69 7.15
N THR A 266 -9.66 -0.14 8.26
CA THR A 266 -11.10 -0.03 8.52
C THR A 266 -11.79 0.85 7.47
N LEU A 267 -11.23 2.03 7.18
CA LEU A 267 -11.77 2.96 6.18
C LEU A 267 -11.81 2.31 4.80
N HIS A 268 -10.70 1.72 4.35
CA HIS A 268 -10.60 1.19 3.00
C HIS A 268 -11.38 -0.10 2.80
N LEU A 269 -11.47 -0.98 3.81
CA LEU A 269 -12.41 -2.09 3.75
C LEU A 269 -13.86 -1.60 3.70
N GLY A 270 -14.19 -0.53 4.44
CA GLY A 270 -15.48 0.14 4.33
C GLY A 270 -15.77 0.61 2.90
N ILE A 271 -14.82 1.30 2.26
CA ILE A 271 -14.94 1.75 0.87
C ILE A 271 -15.10 0.56 -0.10
N GLY A 272 -14.31 -0.51 0.06
CA GLY A 272 -14.43 -1.71 -0.77
C GLY A 272 -15.81 -2.37 -0.67
N VAL A 273 -16.37 -2.46 0.55
CA VAL A 273 -17.69 -3.08 0.78
C VAL A 273 -18.84 -2.17 0.36
N ILE A 274 -18.77 -0.88 0.69
CA ILE A 274 -19.86 0.09 0.48
C ILE A 274 -19.92 0.57 -0.97
N MET A 275 -18.76 0.82 -1.59
CA MET A 275 -18.63 1.44 -2.92
C MET A 275 -18.12 0.47 -3.99
N GLY A 276 -17.80 -0.78 -3.64
CA GLY A 276 -17.29 -1.78 -4.58
C GLY A 276 -15.85 -1.57 -5.06
N LEU A 277 -15.13 -0.59 -4.51
CA LEU A 277 -13.79 -0.19 -4.96
C LEU A 277 -12.68 -1.06 -4.33
N TRP A 278 -12.67 -2.35 -4.65
CA TRP A 278 -11.74 -3.33 -4.07
C TRP A 278 -10.27 -3.13 -4.49
N SER A 279 -10.01 -2.75 -5.75
CA SER A 279 -8.67 -2.42 -6.26
C SER A 279 -8.04 -1.28 -5.47
N PHE A 280 -8.78 -0.17 -5.34
CA PHE A 280 -8.40 0.99 -4.55
C PHE A 280 -8.13 0.62 -3.08
N ALA A 281 -9.08 -0.09 -2.46
CA ALA A 281 -8.99 -0.48 -1.05
C ALA A 281 -7.74 -1.32 -0.77
N LEU A 282 -7.50 -2.36 -1.57
CA LEU A 282 -6.34 -3.24 -1.41
C LEU A 282 -5.02 -2.51 -1.64
N THR A 283 -4.96 -1.60 -2.61
CA THR A 283 -3.78 -0.78 -2.85
C THR A 283 -3.45 0.11 -1.66
N MET A 284 -4.45 0.84 -1.14
CA MET A 284 -4.27 1.72 -0.01
C MET A 284 -3.88 0.96 1.27
N ILE A 285 -4.50 -0.20 1.51
CA ILE A 285 -4.13 -1.07 2.64
C ILE A 285 -2.70 -1.59 2.47
N GLY A 286 -2.34 -2.06 1.26
CA GLY A 286 -1.00 -2.55 0.98
C GLY A 286 0.07 -1.49 1.22
N THR A 287 -0.15 -0.27 0.74
CA THR A 287 0.75 0.87 0.98
C THR A 287 0.81 1.23 2.46
N ALA A 288 -0.31 1.25 3.18
CA ALA A 288 -0.36 1.49 4.63
C ALA A 288 0.41 0.44 5.44
N VAL A 289 0.30 -0.84 5.08
CA VAL A 289 1.04 -1.94 5.72
C VAL A 289 2.55 -1.72 5.57
N VAL A 290 3.03 -1.31 4.39
CA VAL A 290 4.45 -1.02 4.17
C VAL A 290 4.88 0.24 4.95
N ALA A 291 4.08 1.32 4.90
CA ALA A 291 4.38 2.56 5.60
C ALA A 291 4.53 2.35 7.12
N ALA A 292 3.67 1.50 7.71
CA ALA A 292 3.71 1.18 9.13
C ALA A 292 4.92 0.32 9.56
N HIS A 293 5.66 -0.28 8.63
CA HIS A 293 6.84 -1.12 8.92
C HIS A 293 8.06 -0.30 9.40
N THR A 294 8.01 1.02 9.28
CA THR A 294 9.14 1.88 9.62
C THR A 294 9.44 1.90 11.14
N LEU A 295 10.61 1.34 11.48
CA LEU A 295 11.31 1.38 12.78
C LEU A 295 10.53 0.85 14.00
N ARG A 296 10.39 -0.48 14.13
CA ARG A 296 10.02 -1.12 15.40
C ARG A 296 11.08 -0.83 16.49
N PRO A 297 10.69 -0.31 17.68
CA PRO A 297 11.59 -0.12 18.82
C PRO A 297 12.15 -1.45 19.35
N ARG A 298 13.37 -1.41 19.90
CA ARG A 298 14.14 -2.55 20.44
C ARG A 298 13.37 -3.36 21.50
N GLU A 299 12.55 -2.71 22.32
CA GLU A 299 11.75 -3.36 23.39
C GLU A 299 10.67 -4.31 22.85
N SER A 300 9.93 -3.91 21.81
CA SER A 300 8.90 -4.78 21.22
C SER A 300 9.50 -6.06 20.63
N ARG A 301 10.77 -6.00 20.21
CA ARG A 301 11.49 -7.13 19.63
C ARG A 301 12.09 -8.07 20.67
N ALA A 302 12.61 -7.55 21.77
CA ALA A 302 13.11 -8.39 22.87
C ALA A 302 11.97 -9.27 23.42
N ASN A 303 10.76 -8.73 23.48
CA ASN A 303 9.58 -9.47 23.93
C ASN A 303 9.11 -10.51 22.89
N ASP A 304 9.12 -10.20 21.59
CA ASP A 304 8.79 -11.18 20.54
C ASP A 304 9.85 -12.29 20.40
N GLU A 305 11.14 -11.94 20.52
CA GLU A 305 12.27 -12.88 20.50
C GLU A 305 12.23 -13.79 21.75
N ALA A 306 11.99 -13.23 22.94
CA ALA A 306 11.79 -14.03 24.16
C ALA A 306 10.54 -14.91 24.09
N ALA A 307 9.43 -14.42 23.51
CA ALA A 307 8.20 -15.20 23.36
C ALA A 307 8.36 -16.36 22.37
N THR A 308 9.11 -16.15 21.28
CA THR A 308 9.39 -17.21 20.29
C THR A 308 10.42 -18.21 20.77
N GLU A 309 11.43 -17.78 21.53
CA GLU A 309 12.40 -18.68 22.18
C GLU A 309 11.73 -19.54 23.27
N ASN A 310 10.82 -18.97 24.06
CA ASN A 310 9.98 -19.75 24.97
C ASN A 310 9.08 -20.74 24.22
N ALA A 311 8.46 -20.33 23.11
CA ALA A 311 7.63 -21.23 22.32
C ALA A 311 8.42 -22.39 21.69
N SER A 312 9.68 -22.18 21.29
CA SER A 312 10.56 -23.26 20.82
C SER A 312 11.07 -24.16 21.95
N ASN A 313 11.23 -23.63 23.16
CA ASN A 313 11.67 -24.40 24.33
C ASN A 313 10.55 -25.22 24.99
N ILE A 314 9.28 -24.89 24.71
CA ILE A 314 8.10 -25.62 25.20
C ILE A 314 7.66 -26.74 24.24
N ALA A 315 8.19 -26.78 23.01
CA ALA A 315 7.98 -27.92 22.12
C ALA A 315 8.69 -29.17 22.72
N PRO A 316 7.97 -30.27 23.01
CA PRO A 316 8.58 -31.40 23.71
C PRO A 316 9.62 -32.07 22.81
N ALA A 317 10.85 -32.16 23.30
CA ALA A 317 11.86 -33.07 22.79
C ALA A 317 11.43 -34.52 23.08
N GLY A 318 10.67 -35.12 22.18
CA GLY A 318 10.42 -36.57 22.12
C GLY A 318 10.30 -36.95 20.65
N THR A 319 11.09 -37.87 20.08
CA THR A 319 11.66 -39.09 20.65
C THR A 319 12.91 -39.42 19.82
N LYS A 320 14.09 -39.43 20.44
CA LYS A 320 15.26 -40.11 19.90
C LYS A 320 15.50 -41.37 20.74
N GLU A 321 15.64 -42.47 20.03
CA GLU A 321 16.19 -43.77 20.43
C GLU A 321 15.36 -44.70 21.33
N PHE A 322 14.98 -45.84 20.75
CA PHE A 322 15.25 -47.14 21.37
C PHE A 322 15.91 -48.05 20.32
N VAL A 323 17.13 -48.47 20.63
CA VAL A 323 17.97 -49.43 19.89
C VAL A 323 17.89 -50.78 20.64
N THR A 324 17.97 -51.88 19.88
CA THR A 324 18.05 -53.33 20.26
C THR A 324 16.75 -53.94 20.82
N SER A 325 16.32 -55.13 20.41
CA SER A 325 17.00 -56.34 19.92
C SER A 325 16.38 -56.93 18.64
#